data_AF-A0A4R8EGZ3-F1
#
_entry.id   AF-A0A4R8EGZ3-F1
#
_cell.length_a   1.000
_cell.length_b   1.000
_cell.length_c   1.000
_cell.angle_alpha   90.00
_cell.angle_beta   90.00
_cell.angle_gamma   90.00
#
_symmetry.space_group_name_H-M   'P 1'
#
loop_
_entity.id
_entity.type
_entity.pdbx_description
1 polymer ?
#
loop_
_entity_poly.entity_id
_entity_poly.type
_entity_poly.pdbx_seq_one_letter_code
_entity_poly.pdbx_strand_id
1 'polypeptide(L)'
;MLIEQSISNSKNFKEVSRTLNIIGININSDSTSFDIYYRILYNKDDKDVSSQFTTQVPEWHIDNTQQIIVRDDKFQPILNPEYEEQKNEDGIIINEQEKFYRMPAFDYITMLILDKNIPLKTIMSAYIIEQDADGMFNF
;
A
#
# COMPACT_ATOMS: atom_id res chain seq x y z
N MET A 1 17.66 -3.68 2.96
CA MET A 1 17.10 -2.32 2.83
C MET A 1 16.10 -2.14 3.96
N LEU A 2 16.20 -1.07 4.75
CA LEU A 2 15.25 -0.78 5.82
C LEU A 2 14.30 0.32 5.32
N ILE A 3 13.01 0.00 5.18
CA ILE A 3 11.96 0.98 4.93
C ILE A 3 11.26 1.17 6.26
N GLU A 4 11.35 2.39 6.78
CA GLU A 4 10.65 2.81 7.99
C GLU A 4 9.69 3.92 7.60
N GLN A 5 8.42 3.76 7.94
CA GLN A 5 7.37 4.69 7.56
C GLN A 5 6.47 4.94 8.77
N SER A 6 6.40 6.19 9.21
CA SER A 6 5.40 6.58 10.19
C SER A 6 4.01 6.36 9.60
N ILE A 7 3.14 5.77 10.41
CA ILE A 7 1.73 5.53 10.07
C ILE A 7 0.85 6.20 11.14
N SER A 8 -0.42 6.38 10.84
CA SER A 8 -1.42 6.95 11.73
C SER A 8 -1.45 6.22 13.08
N ASN A 9 -1.77 6.94 14.16
CA ASN A 9 -1.93 6.32 15.47
C ASN A 9 -3.23 5.51 15.49
N SER A 10 -3.25 4.41 16.25
CA SER A 10 -4.48 3.63 16.45
C SER A 10 -5.56 4.53 17.05
N LYS A 11 -6.81 4.34 16.61
CA LYS A 11 -7.98 5.04 17.19
C LYS A 11 -8.09 4.85 18.71
N ASN A 12 -7.61 3.70 19.20
CA ASN A 12 -7.68 3.30 20.59
C ASN A 12 -6.48 3.79 21.43
N PHE A 13 -5.33 4.06 20.79
CA PHE A 13 -4.07 4.39 21.45
C PHE A 13 -3.45 5.65 20.83
N LYS A 14 -4.11 6.79 21.03
CA LYS A 14 -3.76 8.05 20.35
C LYS A 14 -2.41 8.63 20.77
N GLU A 15 -1.95 8.32 21.98
CA GLU A 15 -0.64 8.73 22.46
C GLU A 15 0.51 7.78 22.10
N VAL A 16 0.23 6.69 21.36
CA VAL A 16 1.24 5.73 20.92
C VAL A 16 1.56 5.99 19.45
N SER A 17 2.79 6.42 19.16
CA SER A 17 3.26 6.56 17.79
C SER A 17 3.59 5.20 17.20
N ARG A 18 3.38 5.07 15.89
CA ARG A 18 3.55 3.80 15.17
C ARG A 18 4.43 3.98 13.95
N THR A 19 5.35 3.05 13.76
CA THR A 19 6.24 3.01 12.58
C THR A 19 6.18 1.63 11.97
N LEU A 20 5.84 1.55 10.68
CA LEU A 20 5.92 0.34 9.89
C LEU A 20 7.34 0.15 9.39
N ASN A 21 7.95 -0.98 9.75
CA ASN A 21 9.27 -1.37 9.30
C ASN A 21 9.15 -2.60 8.38
N ILE A 22 9.52 -2.46 7.11
CA ILE A 22 9.68 -3.60 6.20
C ILE A 22 10.97 -4.34 6.58
N ILE A 23 10.82 -5.60 6.97
CA ILE A 23 11.91 -6.46 7.43
C ILE A 23 12.37 -7.45 6.35
N GLY A 24 11.55 -7.69 5.33
CA GLY A 24 11.87 -8.58 4.22
C GLY A 24 10.94 -8.38 3.04
N ILE A 25 11.44 -8.68 1.84
CA ILE A 25 10.66 -8.72 0.61
C ILE A 25 11.08 -9.98 -0.14
N ASN A 26 10.13 -10.82 -0.47
CA ASN A 26 10.31 -11.97 -1.35
C ASN A 26 9.71 -11.62 -2.72
N ILE A 27 10.47 -11.85 -3.79
CA ILE A 27 10.01 -11.61 -5.16
C ILE A 27 10.07 -12.93 -5.89
N ASN A 28 8.93 -13.37 -6.40
CA ASN A 28 8.85 -14.58 -7.22
C ASN A 28 8.32 -14.21 -8.61
N SER A 29 9.22 -14.18 -9.58
CA SER A 29 8.88 -13.84 -10.96
C SER A 29 8.09 -14.95 -11.66
N ASP A 30 8.26 -16.22 -11.27
CA ASP A 30 7.51 -17.33 -11.86
C ASP A 30 6.03 -17.30 -11.46
N SER A 31 5.74 -16.93 -10.21
CA SER A 31 4.37 -16.72 -9.72
C SER A 31 3.89 -15.28 -9.84
N THR A 32 4.70 -14.37 -10.38
CA THR A 32 4.39 -12.93 -10.48
C THR A 32 3.90 -12.35 -9.14
N SER A 33 4.67 -12.55 -8.07
CA SER A 33 4.30 -12.08 -6.73
C SER A 33 5.41 -11.36 -5.96
N PHE A 34 4.99 -10.45 -5.08
CA PHE A 34 5.78 -9.84 -4.02
C PHE A 34 5.17 -10.19 -2.66
N ASP A 35 5.94 -10.79 -1.77
CA ASP A 35 5.55 -10.95 -0.37
C ASP A 35 6.35 -9.97 0.48
N ILE A 36 5.67 -9.03 1.13
CA ILE A 36 6.29 -8.01 1.96
C ILE A 36 6.07 -8.38 3.43
N TYR A 37 7.16 -8.63 4.13
CA TYR A 37 7.16 -8.90 5.55
C TYR A 37 7.46 -7.62 6.31
N TYR A 38 6.57 -7.23 7.22
CA TYR A 38 6.74 -6.02 8.00
C TYR A 38 6.40 -6.22 9.47
N ARG A 39 6.90 -5.32 10.31
CA ARG A 39 6.52 -5.19 11.72
C ARG A 39 6.09 -3.75 11.98
N ILE A 40 5.19 -3.57 12.94
CA ILE A 40 4.87 -2.23 13.46
C ILE A 40 5.57 -2.07 14.79
N LEU A 41 6.37 -1.02 14.90
CA LEU A 41 6.95 -0.56 16.16
C LEU A 41 6.00 0.44 16.82
N TYR A 42 5.77 0.26 18.12
CA TYR A 42 4.90 1.10 18.92
C TYR A 42 5.75 1.83 19.96
N ASN A 43 5.73 3.16 19.94
CA ASN A 43 6.49 3.98 20.88
C ASN A 43 5.57 4.92 21.66
N LYS A 44 5.79 5.03 22.97
CA LYS A 44 5.12 5.99 23.86
C LYS A 44 6.19 6.71 24.68
N ASP A 45 6.23 8.03 24.59
CA ASP A 45 7.24 8.86 25.29
C ASP A 45 8.67 8.34 25.10
N ASP A 46 9.05 8.07 23.84
CA ASP A 46 10.35 7.52 23.40
C ASP A 46 10.70 6.13 23.97
N LYS A 47 9.73 5.41 24.56
CA LYS A 47 9.88 4.02 25.00
C LYS A 47 9.18 3.06 24.05
N ASP A 48 9.90 2.03 23.65
CA ASP A 48 9.35 0.90 22.90
C ASP A 48 8.35 0.14 23.80
N VAL A 49 7.09 0.12 23.36
CA VAL A 49 5.99 -0.60 24.01
C VAL A 49 5.44 -1.71 23.12
N SER A 50 6.16 -2.08 22.05
CA SER A 50 5.70 -3.06 21.04
C SER A 50 5.36 -4.43 21.63
N SER A 51 5.97 -4.82 22.75
CA SER A 51 5.67 -6.08 23.45
C SER A 51 4.26 -6.17 24.02
N GLN A 52 3.55 -5.03 24.12
CA GLN A 52 2.17 -4.95 24.58
C GLN A 52 1.15 -5.17 23.44
N PHE A 53 1.64 -5.32 22.20
CA PHE A 53 0.83 -5.50 20.99
C PHE A 53 1.13 -6.86 20.35
N THR A 54 0.18 -7.39 19.58
CA THR A 54 0.34 -8.68 18.89
C THR A 54 1.50 -8.61 17.90
N THR A 55 2.46 -9.51 18.04
CA THR A 55 3.73 -9.54 17.27
C THR A 55 3.68 -10.42 16.02
N GLN A 56 2.51 -10.87 15.57
CA GLN A 56 2.43 -11.54 14.26
C GLN A 56 2.94 -10.55 13.22
N VAL A 57 4.03 -10.93 12.53
CA VAL A 57 4.59 -10.21 11.40
C VAL A 57 3.58 -10.37 10.28
N PRO A 58 2.77 -9.35 9.96
CA PRO A 58 1.79 -9.51 8.93
C PRO A 58 2.51 -9.59 7.58
N GLU A 59 1.94 -10.37 6.68
CA GLU A 59 2.40 -10.48 5.31
C GLU A 59 1.51 -9.62 4.43
N TRP A 60 2.12 -8.79 3.61
CA TRP A 60 1.43 -8.09 2.54
C TRP A 60 1.82 -8.74 1.22
N HIS A 61 0.91 -9.58 0.73
CA HIS A 61 1.01 -10.28 -0.55
C HIS A 61 0.48 -9.41 -1.70
N ILE A 62 1.27 -9.30 -2.76
CA ILE A 62 0.93 -8.60 -3.99
C ILE A 62 1.15 -9.54 -5.18
N ASP A 63 0.14 -9.69 -6.03
CA ASP A 63 0.22 -10.49 -7.25
C ASP A 63 -0.61 -9.89 -8.39
N ASN A 64 -0.64 -10.56 -9.55
CA ASN A 64 -1.41 -10.12 -10.71
C ASN A 64 -2.91 -10.46 -10.65
N THR A 65 -3.39 -11.11 -9.59
CA THR A 65 -4.84 -11.22 -9.33
C THR A 65 -5.41 -9.89 -8.84
N GLN A 66 -4.56 -9.05 -8.26
CA GLN A 66 -4.89 -7.71 -7.81
C GLN A 66 -4.67 -6.69 -8.94
N GLN A 67 -5.58 -5.72 -9.04
CA GLN A 67 -5.47 -4.59 -9.95
C GLN A 67 -5.15 -3.32 -9.16
N ILE A 68 -4.11 -2.60 -9.58
CA ILE A 68 -3.64 -1.38 -8.90
C ILE A 68 -3.80 -0.16 -9.79
N ILE A 69 -4.10 0.98 -9.18
CA ILE A 69 -4.23 2.25 -9.90
C ILE A 69 -2.85 2.70 -10.39
N VAL A 70 -2.76 3.00 -11.67
CA VAL A 70 -1.57 3.56 -12.31
C VAL A 70 -1.48 5.04 -11.98
N ARG A 71 -0.28 5.50 -11.66
CA ARG A 71 -0.02 6.86 -11.15
C ARG A 71 1.01 7.58 -12.02
N ASP A 72 0.88 8.90 -12.10
CA ASP A 72 1.82 9.76 -12.81
C ASP A 72 3.11 10.01 -12.00
N ASP A 73 3.99 10.87 -12.54
CA ASP A 73 5.25 11.27 -11.91
C ASP A 73 5.08 12.02 -10.58
N LYS A 74 3.89 12.58 -10.32
CA LYS A 74 3.48 13.22 -9.07
C LYS A 74 2.68 12.28 -8.17
N PHE A 75 2.69 10.99 -8.49
CA PHE A 75 1.95 9.95 -7.78
C PHE A 75 0.43 10.16 -7.75
N GLN A 76 -0.11 10.94 -8.70
CA GLN A 76 -1.56 11.13 -8.85
C GLN A 76 -2.16 10.03 -9.72
N PRO A 77 -3.38 9.54 -9.42
CA PRO A 77 -4.09 8.58 -10.26
C PRO A 77 -4.24 9.08 -11.70
N ILE A 78 -3.89 8.24 -12.67
CA ILE A 78 -4.13 8.54 -14.09
C ILE A 78 -5.57 8.20 -14.43
N LEU A 79 -6.30 9.17 -14.99
CA LEU A 79 -7.67 8.97 -15.48
C LEU A 79 -7.69 7.95 -16.61
N ASN A 80 -8.69 7.06 -16.59
CA ASN A 80 -8.94 6.16 -17.71
C ASN A 80 -9.61 6.94 -18.85
N PRO A 81 -8.98 7.09 -20.03
CA PRO A 81 -9.56 7.84 -21.15
C PRO A 81 -10.80 7.17 -21.74
N GLU A 82 -11.00 5.87 -21.49
CA GLU A 82 -12.16 5.09 -21.95
C GLU A 82 -13.29 5.06 -20.91
N TYR A 83 -13.12 5.76 -19.77
CA TYR A 83 -14.14 5.76 -18.72
C TYR A 83 -15.39 6.53 -19.15
N GLU A 84 -16.50 5.82 -19.19
CA GLU A 84 -17.84 6.39 -19.30
C GLU A 84 -18.61 6.11 -18.01
N GLU A 85 -19.09 7.18 -17.35
CA GLU A 85 -19.83 7.09 -16.09
C GLU A 85 -21.15 6.35 -16.30
N GLN A 86 -21.32 5.22 -15.61
CA GLN A 86 -22.54 4.43 -15.61
C GLN A 86 -23.30 4.67 -14.31
N LYS A 87 -24.59 4.95 -14.43
CA LYS A 87 -25.50 5.14 -13.29
C LYS A 87 -26.58 4.06 -13.29
N ASN A 88 -26.95 3.61 -12.10
CA ASN A 88 -28.16 2.81 -11.92
C ASN A 88 -29.42 3.70 -12.01
N GLU A 89 -30.60 3.08 -11.88
CA GLU A 89 -31.90 3.77 -11.94
C GLU A 89 -32.07 4.88 -10.88
N ASP A 90 -31.36 4.76 -9.74
CA ASP A 90 -31.36 5.74 -8.66
C ASP A 90 -30.35 6.89 -8.88
N GLY A 91 -29.64 6.89 -10.01
CA GLY A 91 -28.61 7.90 -10.33
C GLY A 91 -27.26 7.70 -9.63
N ILE A 92 -27.05 6.55 -8.98
CA ILE A 92 -25.80 6.20 -8.29
C ILE A 92 -24.79 5.67 -9.31
N ILE A 93 -23.57 6.19 -9.26
CA ILE A 93 -22.46 5.70 -10.11
C ILE A 93 -22.10 4.28 -9.69
N ILE A 94 -22.16 3.33 -10.62
CA ILE A 94 -21.90 1.91 -10.35
C ILE A 94 -20.51 1.44 -10.77
N ASN A 95 -19.79 2.23 -11.56
CA ASN A 95 -18.48 1.90 -12.10
C ASN A 95 -17.38 2.89 -11.69
N GLU A 96 -17.51 3.55 -10.53
CA GLU A 96 -16.51 4.53 -10.04
C GLU A 96 -15.09 3.94 -9.98
N GLN A 97 -14.96 2.61 -9.78
CA GLN A 97 -13.66 1.93 -9.76
C GLN A 97 -12.93 1.94 -11.12
N GLU A 98 -13.65 2.11 -12.23
CA GLU A 98 -13.13 2.13 -13.62
C GLU A 98 -12.63 3.52 -14.06
N LYS A 99 -12.87 4.54 -13.22
CA LYS A 99 -12.50 5.95 -13.47
C LYS A 99 -11.01 6.17 -13.67
N PHE A 100 -10.18 5.32 -13.07
CA PHE A 100 -8.73 5.41 -13.14
C PHE A 100 -8.15 4.22 -13.88
N TYR A 101 -7.08 4.46 -14.61
CA TYR A 101 -6.35 3.42 -15.32
C TYR A 101 -5.73 2.44 -14.31
N ARG A 102 -5.88 1.14 -14.56
CA ARG A 102 -5.41 0.07 -13.69
C ARG A 102 -4.53 -0.91 -14.45
N MET A 103 -3.61 -1.53 -13.73
CA MET A 103 -2.76 -2.60 -14.24
C MET A 103 -2.66 -3.72 -13.20
N PRO A 104 -2.32 -4.96 -13.63
CA PRO A 104 -1.94 -6.02 -12.71
C PRO A 104 -0.82 -5.55 -11.77
N ALA A 105 -0.98 -5.80 -10.46
CA ALA A 105 -0.17 -5.13 -9.45
C ALA A 105 1.32 -5.49 -9.52
N PHE A 106 1.66 -6.77 -9.73
CA PHE A 106 3.05 -7.20 -9.88
C PHE A 106 3.69 -6.59 -11.12
N ASP A 107 2.98 -6.60 -12.26
CA ASP A 107 3.49 -6.04 -13.51
C ASP A 107 3.76 -4.54 -13.37
N TYR A 108 2.83 -3.81 -12.75
CA TYR A 108 2.96 -2.37 -12.55
C TYR A 108 4.15 -2.03 -11.63
N ILE A 109 4.27 -2.69 -10.48
CA ILE A 109 5.38 -2.46 -9.55
C ILE A 109 6.71 -2.81 -10.22
N THR A 110 6.77 -3.91 -10.97
CA THR A 110 7.96 -4.33 -11.71
C THR A 110 8.34 -3.30 -12.78
N MET A 111 7.38 -2.77 -13.54
CA MET A 111 7.60 -1.70 -14.52
C MET A 111 8.16 -0.43 -13.84
N LEU A 112 7.64 -0.04 -12.68
CA LEU A 112 8.16 1.13 -11.95
C LEU A 112 9.63 0.93 -11.54
N ILE A 113 10.01 -0.28 -11.13
CA ILE A 113 11.38 -0.60 -10.69
C ILE A 113 12.32 -0.70 -11.90
N LEU A 114 11.97 -1.49 -12.91
CA LEU A 114 12.85 -1.86 -14.01
C LEU A 114 12.88 -0.82 -15.13
N ASP A 115 11.73 -0.29 -15.53
CA ASP A 115 11.64 0.59 -16.69
C ASP A 115 11.76 2.07 -16.28
N LYS A 116 11.13 2.44 -15.18
CA LYS A 116 11.15 3.82 -14.65
C LYS A 116 12.28 4.08 -13.67
N ASN A 117 13.04 3.06 -13.27
CA ASN A 117 14.14 3.15 -12.30
C ASN A 117 13.73 3.81 -10.97
N ILE A 118 12.47 3.64 -10.55
CA ILE A 118 11.99 4.17 -9.28
C ILE A 118 12.45 3.23 -8.17
N PRO A 119 13.13 3.72 -7.13
CA PRO A 119 13.56 2.87 -6.02
C PRO A 119 12.36 2.20 -5.33
N LEU A 120 12.47 0.90 -5.07
CA LEU A 120 11.45 0.12 -4.37
C LEU A 120 11.03 0.77 -3.04
N LYS A 121 11.98 1.37 -2.30
CA LYS A 121 11.68 2.16 -1.09
C LYS A 121 10.66 3.27 -1.35
N THR A 122 10.83 4.04 -2.43
CA THR A 122 9.91 5.14 -2.78
C THR A 122 8.52 4.60 -3.08
N ILE A 123 8.43 3.52 -3.86
CA ILE A 123 7.16 2.87 -4.23
C ILE A 123 6.44 2.39 -2.96
N MET A 124 7.13 1.63 -2.12
CA MET A 124 6.56 1.07 -0.89
C MET A 124 6.14 2.15 0.11
N SER A 125 6.97 3.19 0.34
CA SER A 125 6.61 4.30 1.22
C SER A 125 5.31 4.98 0.77
N ALA A 126 5.14 5.20 -0.53
CA ALA A 126 3.95 5.85 -1.06
C ALA A 126 2.70 4.97 -0.88
N TYR A 127 2.80 3.66 -1.11
CA TYR A 127 1.69 2.73 -0.89
C TYR A 127 1.37 2.51 0.59
N ILE A 128 2.36 2.51 1.49
CA ILE A 128 2.09 2.45 2.93
C ILE A 128 1.25 3.65 3.37
N ILE A 129 1.55 4.86 2.88
CA ILE A 129 0.77 6.07 3.21
C ILE A 129 -0.67 5.95 2.71
N GLU A 130 -0.87 5.46 1.49
CA GLU A 130 -2.20 5.24 0.91
C GLU A 130 -3.01 4.21 1.73
N GLN A 131 -2.43 3.05 1.99
CA GLN A 131 -3.09 2.00 2.76
C GLN A 131 -3.36 2.38 4.21
N ASP A 132 -2.51 3.21 4.81
CA ASP A 132 -2.74 3.79 6.14
C ASP A 132 -3.96 4.73 6.14
N ALA A 133 -4.12 5.55 5.10
CA ALA A 133 -5.29 6.42 4.94
C ALA A 133 -6.59 5.60 4.78
N ASP A 134 -6.52 4.45 4.12
CA ASP A 134 -7.62 3.48 3.99
C ASP A 134 -7.86 2.65 5.26
N GLY A 135 -6.95 2.75 6.23
CA GLY A 135 -7.06 2.12 7.53
C GLY A 135 -6.60 0.66 7.60
N MET A 136 -5.82 0.19 6.62
CA MET A 136 -5.22 -1.15 6.61
C MET A 136 -4.48 -1.48 7.92
N PHE A 137 -3.86 -0.47 8.53
CA PHE A 137 -3.09 -0.63 9.76
C PHE A 137 -3.88 -0.26 11.03
N ASN A 138 -5.22 -0.10 10.99
CA ASN A 138 -6.03 0.34 12.15
C ASN A 138 -6.39 -0.77 13.16
N PHE A 139 -5.49 -1.74 13.37
CA PHE A 139 -5.62 -2.75 14.41
C PHE A 139 -5.05 -2.29 15.76
#